data_AF-A0A7J9FRA3-F1
#
_entry.id   AF-A0A7J9FRA3-F1
#
_cell.length_a   1.000
_cell.length_b   1.000
_cell.length_c   1.000
_cell.angle_alpha   90.00
_cell.angle_beta   90.00
_cell.angle_gamma   90.00
#
_symmetry.space_group_name_H-M   'P 1'
#
loop_
_entity.id
_entity.type
_entity.pdbx_description
1 polymer ?
#
loop_
_entity_poly.entity_id
_entity_poly.type
_entity_poly.pdbx_seq_one_letter_code
_entity_poly.pdbx_strand_id
1 'polypeptide(L)' 'MDEAHANSICYCGIMAALWTYWSNDNLGRGFFGCQNYGDRRYCCFFAWFDNP' A
#
# COMPACT_ATOMS: atom_id res chain seq x y z
N MET A 1 4.53 -17.10 8.36
CA MET A 1 3.80 -16.44 7.25
C MET A 1 2.52 -15.94 7.88
N ASP A 2 2.61 -14.78 8.52
CA ASP A 2 1.54 -14.20 9.33
C ASP A 2 0.51 -13.53 8.41
N GLU A 3 -0.56 -14.26 8.14
CA GLU A 3 -1.56 -14.03 7.10
C GLU A 3 -2.51 -12.83 7.33
N ALA A 4 -2.27 -12.00 8.36
CA ALA A 4 -3.19 -10.92 8.71
C ALA A 4 -2.87 -9.55 8.07
N HIS A 5 -1.68 -9.33 7.52
CA HIS A 5 -1.29 -8.00 7.01
C HIS A 5 -1.26 -7.88 5.46
N ALA A 6 -1.57 -8.94 4.71
CA ALA A 6 -1.36 -9.00 3.26
C ALA A 6 -2.65 -9.00 2.40
N ASN A 7 -3.80 -8.60 2.95
CA ASN A 7 -5.10 -8.67 2.25
C ASN A 7 -5.87 -7.34 2.21
N SER A 8 -5.15 -6.22 2.04
CA SER A 8 -5.82 -4.94 1.78
C SER A 8 -6.41 -4.96 0.36
N ILE A 9 -7.74 -4.83 0.22
CA ILE A 9 -8.39 -4.65 -1.08
C ILE A 9 -8.56 -3.15 -1.33
N CYS A 10 -8.03 -2.65 -2.46
CA CYS A 10 -8.21 -1.26 -2.84
C CYS A 10 -9.63 -1.02 -3.39
N TYR A 11 -10.00 0.24 -3.63
CA TYR A 11 -11.34 0.57 -4.14
C TYR A 11 -11.64 0.07 -5.56
N CYS A 12 -10.64 -0.45 -6.29
CA CYS A 12 -10.86 -1.16 -7.55
C CYS A 12 -11.35 -2.60 -7.36
N GLY A 13 -11.43 -3.10 -6.11
CA GLY A 13 -11.79 -4.49 -5.82
C GLY A 13 -10.66 -5.49 -6.02
N ILE A 14 -9.41 -5.02 -6.18
CA ILE A 14 -8.21 -5.85 -6.35
C ILE A 14 -7.27 -5.72 -5.15
N MET A 15 -6.37 -6.69 -4.97
CA MET A 15 -5.33 -6.66 -3.93
C MET A 15 -4.45 -5.41 -4.06
N ALA A 16 -4.29 -4.68 -2.97
CA ALA A 16 -3.35 -3.58 -2.85
C ALA A 16 -1.92 -4.12 -2.80
N ALA A 17 -0.98 -3.39 -3.40
CA ALA A 17 0.44 -3.70 -3.36
C ALA A 17 1.11 -2.94 -2.22
N LEU A 18 2.16 -3.53 -1.63
CA LEU A 18 3.03 -2.84 -0.68
C LEU A 18 4.00 -1.94 -1.45
N TRP A 19 3.97 -0.65 -1.14
CA TRP A 19 4.83 0.38 -1.67
C TRP A 19 5.67 0.96 -0.54
N THR A 20 6.89 1.40 -0.85
CA THR A 20 7.76 2.07 0.13
C THR A 20 7.81 3.56 -0.18
N TYR A 21 7.46 4.40 0.79
CA TYR A 21 7.69 5.83 0.66
C TYR A 21 9.15 6.12 1.01
N TRP A 22 9.88 6.72 0.08
CA TRP A 22 11.23 7.22 0.33
C TRP A 22 11.18 8.71 0.60
N SER A 23 11.27 9.11 1.86
CA SER A 23 11.65 10.46 2.25
C SER A 23 12.70 10.43 3.36
N ASN A 24 13.52 11.48 3.43
CA ASN A 24 14.53 11.63 4.48
C ASN A 24 13.93 11.61 5.90
N ASP A 25 12.66 11.98 6.05
CA ASP A 25 11.95 12.00 7.33
C ASP A 25 11.25 10.68 7.67
N ASN A 26 11.17 9.72 6.74
CA ASN A 26 10.41 8.48 6.91
C ASN A 26 11.07 7.30 6.22
N LEU A 27 12.31 7.00 6.61
CA LEU A 27 13.11 5.93 6.04
C LEU A 27 12.41 4.57 6.25
N GLY A 28 11.90 3.99 5.16
CA GLY A 28 11.48 2.59 5.11
C GLY A 28 10.03 2.31 5.53
N ARG A 29 9.19 3.32 5.78
CA ARG A 29 7.77 3.08 6.08
C ARG A 29 7.03 2.67 4.81
N GLY A 30 6.56 1.43 4.80
CA GLY A 30 5.70 0.91 3.75
C GLY A 30 4.27 1.45 3.86
N PHE A 31 3.53 1.38 2.76
CA PHE A 31 2.08 1.57 2.74
C PHE A 31 1.47 0.61 1.71
N PHE A 32 0.25 0.15 1.95
CA PHE A 32 -0.55 -0.53 0.95
C PHE A 32 -1.24 0.51 0.07
N GLY A 33 -1.05 0.38 -1.24
CA GLY A 33 -1.61 1.26 -2.26
C GLY A 33 -2.21 0.47 -3.42
N CYS A 34 -3.05 1.14 -4.22
CA CYS A 34 -3.55 0.54 -5.46
C CYS A 34 -2.40 0.04 -6.34
N GLN A 35 -2.54 -1.12 -6.98
CA GLN A 35 -1.53 -1.61 -7.94
C GLN A 35 -1.28 -0.63 -9.10
N ASN A 36 -2.29 0.18 -9.44
CA ASN A 36 -2.18 1.19 -10.48
C ASN A 36 -1.58 2.52 -9.98
N TYR A 37 -1.04 2.59 -8.76
CA TYR A 37 -0.45 3.81 -8.19
C TYR A 37 0.55 4.45 -9.17
N GLY A 38 0.35 5.72 -9.52
CA GLY A 38 1.11 6.44 -10.55
C GLY A 38 0.48 6.47 -11.96
N ASP A 39 -0.50 5.61 -12.26
CA ASP A 39 -1.34 5.69 -13.46
C ASP A 39 -2.58 6.57 -13.19
N ARG A 40 -3.19 7.16 -14.22
CA ARG A 40 -4.45 7.92 -14.16
C ARG A 40 -5.65 7.14 -13.61
N ARG A 41 -5.52 5.80 -13.53
CA ARG A 41 -6.57 4.87 -13.09
C ARG A 41 -6.42 4.40 -11.65
N TYR A 42 -5.43 4.90 -10.91
CA TYR A 42 -5.32 4.57 -9.50
C TYR A 42 -6.50 5.11 -8.70
N CYS A 43 -7.00 4.31 -7.76
CA CYS A 43 -8.19 4.67 -6.98
C CYS A 43 -7.89 5.45 -5.69
N CYS A 44 -6.65 5.93 -5.51
CA CYS A 44 -6.22 6.65 -4.32
C CYS A 44 -6.33 5.86 -2.99
N PHE A 45 -6.53 4.53 -3.02
CA PHE A 45 -6.44 3.71 -1.82
C PHE A 45 -5.05 3.84 -1.18
N PHE A 46 -5.04 4.03 0.13
CA PHE A 46 -3.83 4.18 0.95
C PHE A 46 -4.10 3.64 2.36
N ALA A 47 -3.21 2.77 2.85
CA ALA A 47 -3.19 2.32 4.24
C ALA A 47 -1.74 2.15 4.68
N TRP A 48 -1.39 2.57 5.88
CA TRP A 48 -0.02 2.39 6.38
C TRP A 48 0.31 0.91 6.57
N PHE A 49 1.55 0.53 6.23
CA PHE A 49 2.11 -0.74 6.66
C PHE A 49 2.63 -0.55 8.08
N ASP A 50 1.73 -0.69 9.05
CA ASP A 50 2.13 -0.81 10.45
C ASP A 50 2.47 -2.28 10.69
N ASN A 51 3.75 -2.56 10.93
CA ASN A 51 4.15 -3.86 11.47
C ASN A 51 3.74 -3.86 12.95
N PRO A 52 3.07 -4.91 13.47
CA PRO A 52 2.77 -5.01 14.90
C PRO A 52 4.04 -4.95 15.75
#